data_AF-A0A7V8FJ02-F1
#
_entry.id   AF-A0A7V8FJ02-F1
#
_cell.length_a   1.000
_cell.length_b   1.000
_cell.length_c   1.000
_cell.angle_alpha   90.00
_cell.angle_beta   90.00
_cell.angle_gamma   90.00
#
_symmetry.space_group_name_H-M   'P 1'
#
loop_
_entity.id
_entity.type
_entity.pdbx_description
1 polymer ?
#
loop_
_entity_poly.entity_id
_entity_poly.type
_entity_poly.pdbx_seq_one_letter_code
_entity_poly.pdbx_strand_id
1 'polypeptide(L)'
;MHTALASASPPLAAAHACTFDLLDVSCLQDPASRRIIHLYALQLRCHGCQQEFTAREGNGFLSLGNARLLSCPGGCGQQHLRSATLRDWRAS
;
A
#
# COMPACT_ATOMS: atom_id res chain seq x y z
N MET A 1 12.35 29.12 -38.53
CA MET A 1 11.58 29.47 -37.32
C MET A 1 11.40 28.18 -36.54
N HIS A 2 12.24 27.91 -35.54
CA HIS A 2 12.21 26.63 -34.81
C HIS A 2 11.34 26.79 -33.56
N THR A 3 10.18 26.13 -33.56
CA THR A 3 9.28 26.05 -32.41
C THR A 3 9.88 25.08 -31.40
N ALA A 4 10.26 25.59 -30.22
CA ALA A 4 10.70 24.76 -29.11
C ALA A 4 9.50 23.96 -28.57
N LEU A 5 9.59 22.62 -28.60
CA LEU A 5 8.72 21.75 -27.83
C LEU A 5 9.08 21.97 -26.35
N ALA A 6 8.18 22.58 -25.60
CA ALA A 6 8.28 22.61 -24.15
C ALA A 6 8.18 21.16 -23.65
N SER A 7 9.33 20.55 -23.36
CA SER A 7 9.39 19.37 -22.52
C SER A 7 8.83 19.76 -21.16
N ALA A 8 7.55 19.48 -20.94
CA ALA A 8 6.94 19.57 -19.63
C ALA A 8 7.75 18.64 -18.73
N SER A 9 8.67 19.22 -17.95
CA SER A 9 9.33 18.51 -16.86
C SER A 9 8.22 17.99 -15.96
N PRO A 10 8.22 16.71 -15.56
CA PRO A 10 7.23 16.21 -14.62
C PRO A 10 7.32 17.11 -13.37
N PRO A 11 6.19 17.60 -12.83
CA PRO A 11 6.24 18.36 -11.60
C PRO A 11 6.97 17.51 -10.57
N LEU A 12 8.00 18.11 -9.96
CA LEU A 12 8.75 17.55 -8.84
C LEU A 12 7.83 16.70 -7.99
N ALA A 13 8.15 15.40 -7.92
CA ALA A 13 7.36 14.36 -7.27
C ALA A 13 6.84 14.84 -5.91
N ALA A 14 5.65 15.43 -5.90
CA ALA A 14 4.81 15.38 -4.74
C ALA A 14 4.70 13.89 -4.47
N ALA A 15 5.29 13.43 -3.35
CA ALA A 15 5.08 12.08 -2.88
C ALA A 15 3.56 11.94 -2.85
N HIS A 16 3.00 11.27 -3.85
CA HIS A 16 1.58 11.07 -3.95
C HIS A 16 1.27 10.23 -2.71
N ALA A 17 0.80 10.89 -1.66
CA ALA A 17 0.52 10.27 -0.39
C ALA A 17 -0.98 9.99 -0.44
N CYS A 18 -1.34 8.78 -0.84
CA CYS A 18 -2.71 8.30 -0.69
C CYS A 18 -2.83 7.51 0.60
N THR A 19 -4.03 7.45 1.14
CA THR A 19 -4.36 6.59 2.27
C THR A 19 -5.13 5.37 1.77
N PHE A 20 -5.01 4.27 2.50
CA PHE A 20 -5.74 3.04 2.21
C PHE A 20 -6.62 2.64 3.39
N ASP A 21 -7.83 2.17 3.11
CA ASP A 21 -8.58 1.34 4.06
C ASP A 21 -8.10 -0.11 3.94
N LEU A 22 -7.91 -0.76 5.09
CA LEU A 22 -7.61 -2.18 5.15
C LEU A 22 -8.91 -2.96 5.30
N LEU A 23 -9.32 -3.64 4.22
CA LEU A 23 -10.57 -4.38 4.15
C LEU A 23 -10.43 -5.80 4.68
N ASP A 24 -9.34 -6.49 4.30
CA ASP A 24 -9.06 -7.86 4.75
C ASP A 24 -7.56 -8.14 4.83
N VAL A 25 -7.19 -9.11 5.67
CA VAL A 25 -5.81 -9.58 5.87
C VAL A 25 -5.75 -11.10 5.75
N SER A 26 -5.21 -11.57 4.63
CA SER A 26 -4.86 -12.98 4.47
C SER A 26 -3.50 -13.25 5.10
N CYS A 27 -3.46 -13.91 6.25
CA CYS A 27 -2.22 -14.21 6.97
C CYS A 27 -2.24 -15.58 7.69
N LEU A 28 -1.05 -16.12 7.94
CA LEU A 28 -0.84 -17.19 8.90
C LEU A 28 -0.61 -16.56 10.27
N GLN A 29 -1.41 -16.97 11.26
CA GLN A 29 -1.29 -16.53 12.65
C GLN A 29 -0.89 -17.70 13.54
N ASP A 30 -0.11 -17.40 14.59
CA ASP A 30 0.07 -18.32 15.71
C ASP A 30 -1.28 -18.47 16.44
N PRO A 31 -1.84 -19.69 16.56
CA PRO A 31 -3.15 -19.87 17.18
C PRO A 31 -3.17 -19.46 18.66
N ALA A 32 -2.03 -19.55 19.36
CA ALA A 32 -1.96 -19.21 20.78
C ALA A 32 -1.93 -17.70 21.03
N SER A 33 -1.10 -16.95 20.28
CA SER A 33 -0.92 -15.50 20.49
C SER A 33 -1.65 -14.60 19.49
N ARG A 34 -2.24 -15.18 18.43
CA ARG A 34 -2.77 -14.48 17.25
C ARG A 34 -1.75 -13.60 16.53
N ARG A 35 -0.45 -13.76 16.84
CA ARG A 35 0.63 -13.05 16.16
C ARG A 35 0.66 -13.48 14.71
N ILE A 36 0.71 -12.51 13.79
CA ILE A 36 0.97 -12.79 12.37
C ILE A 36 2.39 -13.37 12.23
N ILE A 37 2.46 -14.63 11.81
CA ILE A 37 3.69 -15.35 11.46
C ILE A 37 4.07 -15.00 10.02
N HIS A 38 3.10 -14.98 9.11
CA HIS A 38 3.33 -14.70 7.69
C HIS A 38 2.15 -13.94 7.08
N LEU A 39 2.43 -12.89 6.30
CA LEU A 39 1.40 -12.13 5.58
C LEU A 39 1.38 -12.59 4.12
N TYR A 40 0.26 -13.16 3.66
CA TYR A 40 0.08 -13.57 2.27
C TYR A 40 -0.43 -12.43 1.40
N ALA A 41 -1.47 -11.72 1.85
CA ALA A 41 -2.09 -10.64 1.10
C ALA A 41 -2.85 -9.65 1.99
N LEU A 42 -3.06 -8.44 1.46
CA LEU A 42 -3.91 -7.40 2.03
C LEU A 42 -4.95 -7.01 0.99
N GLN A 43 -6.22 -6.96 1.37
CA GLN A 43 -7.25 -6.34 0.55
C GLN A 43 -7.41 -4.89 1.00
N LEU A 44 -7.18 -3.96 0.08
CA LEU A 44 -7.08 -2.55 0.36
C LEU A 44 -8.04 -1.77 -0.53
N ARG A 45 -8.53 -0.63 -0.04
CA ARG A 45 -9.20 0.38 -0.85
C ARG A 45 -8.42 1.68 -0.82
N CYS A 46 -8.04 2.21 -1.98
CA CYS A 46 -7.39 3.52 -2.06
C CYS A 46 -8.41 4.64 -1.90
N HIS A 47 -8.17 5.61 -1.01
CA HIS A 47 -9.05 6.78 -0.88
C HIS A 47 -8.98 7.75 -2.07
N GLY A 48 -7.88 7.73 -2.83
CA GLY A 48 -7.67 8.60 -3.98
C GLY A 48 -8.54 8.21 -5.19
N CYS A 49 -8.48 6.94 -5.61
CA CYS A 49 -9.24 6.44 -6.77
C CYS A 49 -10.41 5.52 -6.41
N GLN A 50 -10.66 5.27 -5.12
CA GLN A 50 -11.67 4.33 -4.63
C GLN A 50 -11.51 2.88 -5.12
N GLN A 51 -10.36 2.56 -5.75
CA GLN A 51 -10.09 1.22 -6.25
C GLN A 51 -9.79 0.25 -5.11
N GLU A 52 -10.48 -0.89 -5.13
CA GLU A 52 -10.16 -2.04 -4.29
C GLU A 52 -9.17 -2.95 -5.01
N PHE A 53 -8.16 -3.42 -4.29
CA PHE A 53 -7.14 -4.29 -4.85
C PHE A 53 -6.51 -5.19 -3.79
N THR A 54 -5.99 -6.34 -4.24
CA THR A 54 -5.24 -7.28 -3.40
C THR A 54 -3.74 -7.01 -3.57
N ALA A 55 -3.10 -6.56 -2.49
CA ALA A 55 -1.67 -6.36 -2.44
C ALA A 55 -0.97 -7.61 -1.89
N ARG A 56 0.12 -8.03 -2.56
CA ARG A 56 1.04 -9.09 -2.15
C ARG A 56 2.45 -8.52 -2.03
N GLU A 57 3.34 -9.23 -1.33
CA GLU A 57 4.73 -8.80 -1.25
C GLU A 57 5.36 -8.79 -2.65
N GLY A 58 5.99 -7.66 -3.00
CA GLY A 58 6.53 -7.42 -4.35
C GLY A 58 5.50 -6.98 -5.38
N ASN A 59 4.20 -7.02 -5.07
CA ASN A 59 3.12 -6.58 -5.95
C ASN A 59 2.01 -5.86 -5.17
N GLY A 60 2.13 -4.54 -5.02
CA GLY A 60 1.19 -3.70 -4.27
C GLY A 60 1.65 -3.40 -2.84
N PHE A 61 2.54 -4.20 -2.25
CA PHE A 61 3.31 -3.77 -1.08
C PHE A 61 4.76 -4.28 -1.06
N LEU A 62 5.64 -3.54 -0.38
CA LEU A 62 7.03 -3.95 -0.09
C LEU A 62 7.27 -3.95 1.42
N SER A 63 7.92 -5.00 1.93
CA SER A 63 8.35 -5.07 3.33
C SER A 63 9.67 -4.32 3.51
N LEU A 64 9.65 -3.26 4.32
CA LEU A 64 10.81 -2.44 4.64
C LEU A 64 11.09 -2.55 6.15
N GLY A 65 11.81 -3.60 6.55
CA GLY A 65 12.12 -3.86 7.96
C GLY A 65 10.85 -4.00 8.82
N ASN A 66 10.54 -2.96 9.60
CA ASN A 66 9.36 -2.91 10.49
C ASN A 66 8.14 -2.18 9.89
N ALA A 67 8.22 -1.73 8.65
CA ALA A 67 7.14 -1.05 7.94
C ALA A 67 6.82 -1.77 6.63
N ARG A 68 5.63 -1.53 6.09
CA ARG A 68 5.23 -2.00 4.77
C ARG A 68 4.86 -0.79 3.92
N LEU A 69 5.45 -0.66 2.74
CA LEU A 69 5.10 0.40 1.79
C LEU A 69 4.00 -0.12 0.86
N LEU A 70 2.80 0.43 0.99
CA LEU A 70 1.65 0.16 0.11
C LEU A 70 1.73 1.07 -1.11
N SER A 71 1.43 0.54 -2.30
CA SER A 71 1.37 1.32 -3.54
C SER A 71 0.03 1.11 -4.24
N CYS A 72 -0.63 2.21 -4.63
CA CYS A 72 -1.87 2.15 -5.38
C CYS A 72 -1.60 1.74 -6.84
N PRO A 73 -2.25 0.69 -7.37
CA PRO A 73 -2.05 0.27 -8.77
C PRO A 73 -2.53 1.32 -9.77
N GLY A 74 -3.53 2.12 -9.40
CA GLY A 74 -3.99 3.28 -10.19
C GLY A 74 -3.08 4.51 -10.15
N GLY A 75 -1.88 4.43 -9.55
CA GLY A 75 -0.93 5.55 -9.56
C GLY A 75 -1.25 6.70 -8.61
N CYS A 76 -2.23 6.54 -7.71
CA CYS A 76 -2.60 7.57 -6.72
C CYS A 76 -1.54 7.81 -5.64
N GLY A 77 -0.51 6.95 -5.57
CA GLY A 77 0.60 7.11 -4.66
C GLY A 77 0.87 5.94 -3.72
N GLN A 78 1.54 6.25 -2.59
CA GLN A 78 2.04 5.26 -1.63
C GLN A 78 1.76 5.65 -0.16
N GLN A 79 1.68 4.65 0.71
CA GLN A 79 1.51 4.81 2.16
C GLN A 79 2.43 3.86 2.94
N HIS A 80 3.08 4.35 4.00
CA HIS A 80 3.74 3.48 4.97
C HIS A 80 2.73 2.94 5.99
N LEU A 81 2.48 1.64 5.92
CA LEU A 81 1.71 0.89 6.90
C LEU A 81 2.64 0.42 8.02
N ARG A 82 2.39 0.87 9.25
CA ARG A 82 3.16 0.44 10.42
C ARG A 82 2.73 -0.97 10.84
N SER A 83 3.68 -1.79 11.27
CA SER A 83 3.40 -3.14 11.77
C SER A 83 2.48 -3.20 12.99
N ALA A 84 2.23 -2.08 13.68
CA ALA A 84 1.26 -2.02 14.78
C ALA A 84 -0.18 -2.13 14.25
N THR A 85 -0.50 -1.45 13.15
CA THR A 85 -1.83 -1.44 12.52
C THR A 85 -2.30 -2.85 12.14
N LEU A 86 -1.37 -3.73 11.75
CA LEU A 86 -1.68 -5.12 11.42
C LEU A 86 -1.78 -6.03 12.63
N ARG A 87 -1.14 -5.67 13.75
CA ARG A 87 -1.23 -6.42 15.00
C ARG A 87 -2.59 -6.27 15.65
N ASP A 88 -3.17 -5.07 15.55
CA ASP A 88 -4.48 -4.76 16.11
C ASP A 88 -5.63 -5.14 15.17
N TRP A 89 -5.33 -5.54 13.93
CA TRP A 89 -6.35 -5.95 12.97
C TRP A 89 -7.06 -7.22 13.48
N ARG A 90 -8.39 -7.10 13.58
CA ARG A 90 -9.29 -8.20 13.92
C ARG A 90 -10.19 -8.41 12.72
N ALA A 91 -10.21 -9.63 12.18
CA ALA A 91 -11.26 -10.05 11.28
C ALA A 91 -12.60 -9.83 12.01
N SER A 92 -13.43 -8.94 11.47
CA SER A 92 -14.79 -8.70 11.94
C SER A 92 -15.70 -9.85 11.54
#